data_AF-A0A3D2NG04-F1
#
_entry.id   AF-A0A3D2NG04-F1
#
_cell.length_a   1.000
_cell.length_b   1.000
_cell.length_c   1.000
_cell.angle_alpha   90.00
_cell.angle_beta   90.00
_cell.angle_gamma   90.00
#
_symmetry.space_group_name_H-M   'P 1'
#
loop_
_entity.id
_entity.type
_entity.pdbx_description
1 polymer ?
#
loop_
_entity_poly.entity_id
_entity_poly.type
_entity_poly.pdbx_seq_one_letter_code
_entity_poly.pdbx_strand_id
1 'polypeptide(L)'
;MTPHEIAPEPADPFLWLEEVADPRALEWAADQTDRTNETFAGTTRSALEERLTRILDDPDRLVVPGRHGDLMYDLWRDADNPRGLWRRTSRAVFTAGSPEWQVLLDIDALGRDEGRAWSFAGATHGPAGSDRALVRL
;
A
#
# COMPACT_ATOMS: atom_id res chain seq x y z
N MET A 1 -29.19 37.48 22.07
CA MET A 1 -28.16 36.74 21.34
C MET A 1 -28.45 36.96 19.86
N THR A 2 -27.75 37.92 19.26
CA THR A 2 -27.87 38.21 17.82
C THR A 2 -27.36 37.00 17.04
N PRO A 3 -28.11 36.47 16.05
CA PRO A 3 -27.60 35.44 15.16
C PRO A 3 -26.32 35.95 14.52
N HIS A 4 -25.27 35.13 14.56
CA HIS A 4 -24.06 35.41 13.80
C HIS A 4 -24.42 35.24 12.32
N GLU A 5 -24.55 36.34 11.61
CA GLU A 5 -24.76 36.35 10.16
C GLU A 5 -23.48 35.83 9.50
N ILE A 6 -23.52 34.57 9.03
CA ILE A 6 -22.42 33.97 8.28
C ILE A 6 -22.36 34.70 6.94
N ALA A 7 -21.23 35.33 6.65
CA ALA A 7 -20.99 35.97 5.36
C ALA A 7 -21.15 34.92 4.24
N PRO A 8 -21.75 35.27 3.09
CA PRO A 8 -21.93 34.33 1.99
C PRO A 8 -20.57 33.81 1.53
N GLU A 9 -20.45 32.49 1.36
CA GLU A 9 -19.23 31.91 0.82
C GLU A 9 -18.94 32.49 -0.57
N PRO A 10 -17.69 32.88 -0.85
CA PRO A 10 -17.30 33.31 -2.19
C PRO A 10 -17.53 32.16 -3.17
N ALA A 11 -17.99 32.47 -4.37
CA ALA A 11 -18.24 31.46 -5.39
C ALA A 11 -16.95 30.68 -5.71
N ASP A 12 -16.98 29.36 -5.53
CA ASP A 12 -15.87 28.47 -5.87
C ASP A 12 -16.01 27.95 -7.31
N PRO A 13 -15.16 28.40 -8.26
CA PRO A 13 -15.18 27.92 -9.63
C PRO A 13 -14.76 26.44 -9.78
N PHE A 14 -14.21 25.84 -8.72
CA PHE A 14 -13.71 24.47 -8.67
C PHE A 14 -14.58 23.51 -7.88
N LEU A 15 -15.77 23.92 -7.42
CA LEU A 15 -16.69 23.08 -6.64
C LEU A 15 -16.97 21.72 -7.29
N TRP A 16 -16.98 21.64 -8.63
CA TRP A 16 -17.19 20.40 -9.38
C TRP A 16 -16.05 19.38 -9.25
N LEU A 17 -14.87 19.77 -8.74
CA LEU A 17 -13.78 18.85 -8.42
C LEU A 17 -14.02 18.06 -7.12
N GLU A 18 -15.01 18.44 -6.30
CA GLU A 18 -15.33 17.71 -5.07
C GLU A 18 -16.01 16.36 -5.34
N GLU A 19 -16.70 16.24 -6.48
CA GLU A 19 -17.31 14.99 -6.91
C GLU A 19 -16.26 14.07 -7.55
N VAL A 20 -15.59 13.28 -6.72
CA VAL A 20 -14.44 12.42 -7.10
C VAL A 20 -14.72 11.41 -8.23
N ALA A 21 -15.99 11.08 -8.46
CA ALA A 21 -16.42 10.15 -9.50
C ALA A 21 -16.99 10.87 -10.75
N ASP A 22 -17.04 12.20 -10.75
CA ASP A 22 -17.53 12.97 -11.88
C ASP A 22 -16.56 12.82 -13.08
N PRO A 23 -17.06 12.50 -14.28
CA PRO A 23 -16.20 12.31 -15.45
C PRO A 23 -15.35 13.55 -15.81
N ARG A 24 -15.87 14.76 -15.59
CA ARG A 24 -15.12 16.00 -15.87
C ARG A 24 -14.00 16.16 -14.86
N ALA A 25 -14.26 15.88 -13.58
CA ALA A 25 -13.23 15.91 -12.52
C ALA A 25 -12.10 14.91 -12.81
N LEU A 26 -12.46 13.69 -13.23
CA LEU A 26 -11.50 12.65 -13.61
C LEU A 26 -10.67 13.03 -14.85
N GLU A 27 -11.30 13.55 -15.90
CA GLU A 27 -10.61 14.02 -17.10
C GLU A 27 -9.64 15.16 -16.78
N TRP A 28 -10.08 16.14 -16.00
CA TRP A 28 -9.21 17.23 -15.57
C TRP A 28 -8.00 16.76 -14.75
N ALA A 29 -8.20 15.79 -13.85
CA ALA A 29 -7.12 15.21 -13.05
C ALA A 29 -6.13 14.42 -13.92
N ALA A 30 -6.61 13.70 -14.94
CA ALA A 30 -5.77 13.03 -15.93
C ALA A 30 -4.92 14.05 -16.70
N ASP A 31 -5.51 15.15 -17.19
CA ASP A 31 -4.79 16.22 -17.88
C ASP A 31 -3.69 16.84 -17.01
N GLN A 32 -3.97 17.08 -15.71
CA GLN A 32 -2.94 17.59 -14.80
C GLN A 32 -1.82 16.58 -14.54
N THR A 33 -2.17 15.29 -14.48
CA THR A 33 -1.21 14.20 -14.32
C THR A 33 -0.28 14.12 -15.54
N ASP A 34 -0.84 14.17 -16.76
CA ASP A 34 -0.07 14.11 -18.00
C ASP A 34 0.88 15.30 -18.13
N ARG A 35 0.39 16.52 -17.87
CA ARG A 35 1.24 17.73 -17.84
C ARG A 35 2.39 17.61 -16.85
N THR A 36 2.14 17.01 -15.69
CA THR A 36 3.17 16.78 -14.66
C THR A 36 4.20 15.75 -15.16
N ASN A 37 3.73 14.63 -15.70
CA ASN A 37 4.59 13.58 -16.25
C ASN A 37 5.50 14.09 -17.36
N GLU A 38 4.96 14.90 -18.28
CA GLU A 38 5.73 15.56 -19.33
C GLU A 38 6.77 16.53 -18.77
N THR A 39 6.38 17.34 -17.79
CA THR A 39 7.28 18.33 -17.15
C THR A 39 8.49 17.68 -16.49
N PHE A 40 8.28 16.53 -15.85
CA PHE A 40 9.34 15.79 -15.16
C PHE A 40 9.90 14.62 -15.97
N ALA A 41 9.57 14.51 -17.26
CA ALA A 41 10.12 13.50 -18.13
C ALA A 41 11.63 13.70 -18.34
N GLY A 42 12.33 12.61 -18.64
CA GLY A 42 13.75 12.64 -18.99
C GLY A 42 14.64 11.77 -18.09
N THR A 43 15.94 11.85 -18.36
CA THR A 43 16.95 10.94 -17.81
C THR A 43 17.08 11.01 -16.30
N THR A 44 16.93 12.19 -15.69
CA THR A 44 16.96 12.35 -14.23
C THR A 44 15.86 11.53 -13.55
N ARG A 45 14.63 11.56 -14.09
CA ARG A 45 13.51 10.76 -13.57
C ARG A 45 13.79 9.27 -13.73
N SER A 46 14.17 8.83 -14.92
CA SER A 46 14.45 7.42 -15.19
C SER A 46 15.58 6.86 -14.31
N ALA A 47 16.67 7.62 -14.12
CA ALA A 47 17.77 7.20 -13.25
C ALA A 47 17.34 7.13 -11.77
N LEU A 48 16.46 8.02 -11.33
CA LEU A 48 15.89 7.97 -9.98
C LEU A 48 14.97 6.76 -9.81
N GLU A 49 14.08 6.50 -10.78
CA GLU A 49 13.19 5.35 -10.77
C GLU A 49 13.97 4.03 -10.72
N GLU A 50 14.98 3.85 -11.55
CA GLU A 50 15.83 2.66 -11.54
C GLU A 50 16.53 2.48 -10.18
N ARG A 51 17.06 3.57 -9.62
CA ARG A 51 17.72 3.53 -8.31
C ARG A 51 16.74 3.15 -7.20
N LEU A 52 15.56 3.76 -7.17
CA LEU A 52 14.57 3.50 -6.12
C LEU A 52 13.98 2.09 -6.25
N THR A 53 13.70 1.64 -7.48
CA THR A 53 13.21 0.28 -7.77
C THR A 53 14.19 -0.76 -7.23
N ARG A 54 15.50 -0.62 -7.52
CA ARG A 54 16.51 -1.53 -6.96
C ARG A 54 16.55 -1.57 -5.44
N ILE A 55 16.27 -0.46 -4.77
CA ILE A 55 16.24 -0.41 -3.30
C ILE A 55 14.96 -1.05 -2.75
N LEU A 56 13.82 -0.79 -3.39
CA LEU A 56 12.52 -1.31 -2.95
C LEU A 56 12.40 -2.82 -3.18
N ASP A 57 12.97 -3.30 -4.29
CA ASP A 57 12.96 -4.71 -4.69
C ASP A 57 14.20 -5.49 -4.19
N ASP A 58 15.02 -4.88 -3.32
CA ASP A 58 16.21 -5.50 -2.76
C ASP A 58 15.82 -6.73 -1.90
N PRO A 59 16.24 -7.96 -2.28
CA PRO A 59 15.94 -9.16 -1.50
C PRO A 59 16.64 -9.19 -0.14
N ASP A 60 17.72 -8.42 0.04
CA ASP A 60 18.51 -8.36 1.27
C ASP A 60 18.06 -7.23 2.21
N ARG A 61 16.94 -6.56 1.90
CA ARG A 61 16.42 -5.47 2.74
C ARG A 61 16.09 -5.95 4.15
N LEU A 62 16.23 -5.03 5.11
CA LEU A 62 15.94 -5.31 6.51
C LEU A 62 14.46 -5.71 6.70
N VAL A 63 14.25 -6.90 7.27
CA VAL A 63 12.91 -7.39 7.64
C VAL A 63 12.62 -7.02 9.09
N VAL A 64 11.52 -6.29 9.32
CA VAL A 64 11.04 -5.90 10.66
C VAL A 64 9.68 -6.55 10.90
N PRO A 65 9.64 -7.81 11.35
CA PRO A 65 8.39 -8.54 11.46
C PRO A 65 7.61 -8.16 12.72
N GLY A 66 6.28 -8.19 12.62
CA GLY A 66 5.39 -8.17 13.77
C GLY A 66 5.47 -9.48 14.56
N ARG A 67 5.43 -9.42 15.88
CA ARG A 67 5.48 -10.62 16.74
C ARG A 67 4.09 -10.97 17.27
N HIS A 68 3.72 -12.25 17.18
CA HIS A 68 2.59 -12.81 17.89
C HIS A 68 2.99 -14.18 18.50
N GLY A 69 3.10 -14.24 19.83
CA GLY A 69 3.65 -15.41 20.53
C GLY A 69 5.09 -15.68 20.11
N ASP A 70 5.35 -16.91 19.64
CA ASP A 70 6.65 -17.36 19.13
C ASP A 70 6.76 -17.30 17.60
N LEU A 71 5.82 -16.63 16.95
CA LEU A 71 5.80 -16.43 15.51
C LEU A 71 6.09 -14.97 15.14
N MET A 72 6.85 -14.81 14.07
CA MET A 72 7.20 -13.53 13.46
C MET A 72 6.47 -13.44 12.11
N TYR A 73 5.75 -12.36 11.86
CA TYR A 73 4.93 -12.13 10.68
C TYR A 73 5.47 -10.94 9.88
N ASP A 74 5.53 -11.09 8.58
CA ASP A 74 6.06 -10.09 7.66
C ASP A 74 5.16 -9.98 6.43
N LEU A 75 5.14 -8.79 5.82
CA LEU A 75 4.55 -8.59 4.51
C LEU A 75 5.67 -8.32 3.53
N TRP A 76 5.98 -9.33 2.73
CA TRP A 76 7.02 -9.23 1.73
C TRP A 76 6.48 -8.64 0.43
N ARG A 77 7.29 -7.84 -0.25
CA ARG A 77 6.96 -7.21 -1.54
C ARG A 77 8.22 -7.10 -2.35
N ASP A 78 8.19 -7.50 -3.58
CA ASP A 78 9.31 -7.42 -4.52
C ASP A 78 8.76 -7.27 -5.94
N ALA A 79 9.64 -7.33 -6.93
CA ALA A 79 9.27 -7.23 -8.33
C ALA A 79 8.27 -8.31 -8.78
N ASP A 80 8.32 -9.51 -8.19
CA ASP A 80 7.44 -10.62 -8.53
C ASP A 80 6.10 -10.58 -7.77
N ASN A 81 6.10 -9.96 -6.58
CA ASN A 81 4.96 -9.88 -5.66
C ASN A 81 4.71 -8.42 -5.23
N PRO A 82 4.27 -7.54 -6.15
CA PRO A 82 4.12 -6.12 -5.88
C PRO A 82 2.99 -5.81 -4.87
N ARG A 83 1.93 -6.62 -4.79
CA ARG A 83 0.90 -6.49 -3.74
C ARG A 83 1.37 -7.12 -2.43
N GLY A 84 2.06 -8.25 -2.54
CA GLY A 84 2.90 -8.84 -1.51
C GLY A 84 2.46 -10.21 -1.02
N LEU A 85 3.36 -10.83 -0.25
CA LEU A 85 3.18 -12.11 0.41
C LEU A 85 3.11 -11.90 1.92
N TRP A 86 1.95 -12.15 2.51
CA TRP A 86 1.85 -12.23 3.97
C TRP A 86 2.38 -13.57 4.43
N ARG A 87 3.45 -13.56 5.22
CA ARG A 87 4.25 -14.73 5.57
C ARG A 87 4.60 -14.75 7.04
N ARG A 88 4.97 -15.91 7.56
CA ARG A 88 5.45 -16.09 8.94
C ARG A 88 6.66 -17.00 9.05
N THR A 89 7.40 -16.86 10.14
CA THR A 89 8.45 -17.80 10.56
C THR A 89 8.45 -17.93 12.08
N SER A 90 9.20 -18.90 12.62
CA SER A 90 9.39 -18.99 14.07
C SER A 90 10.39 -17.94 14.56
N ARG A 91 10.17 -17.43 15.76
CA ARG A 91 11.08 -16.48 16.41
C ARG A 91 12.47 -17.06 16.57
N ALA A 92 12.58 -18.33 16.96
CA ALA A 92 13.87 -18.98 17.17
C ALA A 92 14.72 -18.97 15.89
N VAL A 93 14.15 -19.40 14.76
CA VAL A 93 14.83 -19.43 13.46
C VAL A 93 15.11 -18.02 12.94
N PHE A 94 14.17 -17.08 13.11
CA PHE A 94 14.39 -15.68 12.74
C PHE A 94 15.59 -15.07 13.50
N THR A 95 15.68 -15.28 14.81
CA THR A 95 16.80 -14.78 15.62
C THR A 95 18.13 -15.48 15.33
N ALA A 96 18.10 -16.67 14.75
CA ALA A 96 19.28 -17.39 14.28
C ALA A 96 19.80 -16.85 12.92
N GLY A 97 19.08 -15.92 12.27
CA GLY A 97 19.52 -15.26 11.04
C GLY A 97 19.24 -16.03 9.75
N SER A 98 18.50 -17.14 9.81
CA SER A 98 18.14 -17.97 8.65
C SER A 98 16.64 -18.24 8.59
N PRO A 99 15.78 -17.20 8.52
CA PRO A 99 14.34 -17.36 8.58
C PRO A 99 13.80 -18.19 7.40
N GLU A 100 13.17 -19.30 7.72
CA GLU A 100 12.35 -20.04 6.77
C GLU A 100 10.92 -19.49 6.80
N TRP A 101 10.51 -18.85 5.70
CA TRP A 101 9.21 -18.19 5.61
C TRP A 101 8.13 -19.11 5.05
N GLN A 102 7.06 -19.28 5.82
CA GLN A 102 5.81 -19.88 5.35
C GLN A 102 4.88 -18.78 4.83
N VAL A 103 4.53 -18.82 3.54
CA VAL A 103 3.50 -17.95 2.96
C VAL A 103 2.12 -18.36 3.49
N LEU A 104 1.36 -17.39 3.99
CA LEU A 104 0.01 -17.57 4.52
C LEU A 104 -1.04 -17.05 3.56
N LEU A 105 -0.76 -15.93 2.91
CA LEU A 105 -1.63 -15.32 1.91
C LEU A 105 -0.79 -14.60 0.85
N ASP A 106 -1.04 -14.95 -0.41
CA ASP A 106 -0.51 -14.25 -1.58
C ASP A 106 -1.57 -13.26 -2.06
N ILE A 107 -1.27 -11.97 -1.93
CA ILE A 107 -2.21 -10.88 -2.26
C ILE A 107 -2.30 -10.69 -3.78
N ASP A 108 -1.22 -10.96 -4.50
CA ASP A 108 -1.16 -10.89 -5.95
C ASP A 108 -2.00 -12.00 -6.58
N ALA A 109 -1.89 -13.23 -6.07
CA ALA A 109 -2.73 -14.35 -6.49
C ALA A 109 -4.22 -14.09 -6.17
N LEU A 110 -4.53 -13.65 -4.95
CA LEU A 110 -5.91 -13.33 -4.57
C LEU A 110 -6.53 -12.27 -5.49
N GLY A 111 -5.77 -11.20 -5.79
CA GLY A 111 -6.24 -10.15 -6.68
C GLY A 111 -6.50 -10.62 -8.11
N ARG A 112 -5.66 -11.53 -8.62
CA ARG A 112 -5.86 -12.18 -9.92
C ARG A 112 -7.11 -13.06 -9.94
N ASP A 113 -7.30 -13.87 -8.90
CA ASP A 113 -8.41 -14.82 -8.82
C ASP A 113 -9.78 -14.12 -8.67
N GLU A 114 -9.83 -13.01 -7.92
CA GLU A 114 -11.07 -12.26 -7.70
C GLU A 114 -11.29 -11.10 -8.68
N GLY A 115 -10.32 -10.80 -9.54
CA GLY A 115 -10.36 -9.65 -10.44
C GLY A 115 -10.41 -8.31 -9.71
N ARG A 116 -9.74 -8.21 -8.54
CA ARG A 116 -9.76 -7.04 -7.66
C ARG A 116 -8.35 -6.62 -7.30
N ALA A 117 -8.11 -5.31 -7.25
CA ALA A 117 -6.85 -4.75 -6.81
C ALA A 117 -6.79 -4.67 -5.27
N TRP A 118 -6.74 -5.82 -4.60
CA TRP A 118 -6.62 -5.89 -3.14
C TRP A 118 -5.30 -5.29 -2.64
N SER A 119 -5.33 -4.70 -1.44
CA SER A 119 -4.16 -4.10 -0.80
C SER A 119 -4.11 -4.46 0.67
N PHE A 120 -3.10 -5.23 1.08
CA PHE A 120 -2.96 -5.61 2.48
C PHE A 120 -2.81 -4.38 3.39
N ALA A 121 -3.77 -4.23 4.31
CA ALA A 121 -3.89 -3.13 5.26
C ALA A 121 -3.66 -3.57 6.72
N GLY A 122 -3.27 -4.83 6.96
CA GLY A 122 -2.92 -5.35 8.27
C GLY A 122 -3.62 -6.66 8.62
N ALA A 123 -3.14 -7.29 9.69
CA ALA A 123 -3.78 -8.46 10.28
C ALA A 123 -3.98 -8.24 11.79
N THR A 124 -5.17 -8.58 12.28
CA THR A 124 -5.49 -8.57 13.71
C THR A 124 -5.61 -10.01 14.19
N HIS A 125 -4.70 -10.42 15.06
CA HIS A 125 -4.71 -11.76 15.64
C HIS A 125 -5.81 -11.88 16.69
N GLY A 126 -6.41 -13.08 16.77
CA GLY A 126 -7.34 -13.41 17.85
C GLY A 126 -6.68 -13.46 19.24
N PRO A 127 -7.47 -13.75 20.28
CA PRO A 127 -6.97 -13.95 21.64
C PRO A 127 -5.85 -15.00 21.71
N ALA A 128 -5.04 -14.96 22.76
CA ALA A 128 -3.99 -15.95 22.97
C ALA A 128 -4.53 -17.40 22.87
N GLY A 129 -3.86 -18.24 22.07
CA GLY A 129 -4.30 -19.62 21.78
C GLY A 129 -5.24 -19.76 20.59
N SER A 130 -5.63 -18.66 19.93
CA SER A 130 -6.38 -18.69 18.67
C SER A 130 -5.44 -18.81 17.48
N ASP A 131 -5.75 -19.75 16.58
CA ASP A 131 -5.08 -19.87 15.27
C ASP A 131 -5.71 -18.99 14.18
N ARG A 132 -6.64 -18.11 14.55
CA ARG A 132 -7.36 -17.22 13.63
C ARG A 132 -6.81 -15.79 13.67
N ALA A 133 -6.78 -15.16 12.49
CA ALA A 133 -6.53 -13.74 12.31
C ALA A 133 -7.56 -13.15 11.35
N LEU A 134 -7.93 -11.89 11.58
CA LEU A 134 -8.72 -11.08 10.65
C LEU A 134 -7.75 -10.28 9.78
N VAL A 135 -7.78 -10.49 8.47
CA VAL A 135 -6.95 -9.77 7.51
C VAL A 135 -7.76 -8.63 6.90
N ARG A 136 -7.14 -7.45 6.80
CA ARG A 136 -7.70 -6.28 6.12
C ARG A 136 -7.00 -6.12 4.78
N LEU A 137 -7.79 -6.01 3.71
CA LEU A 137 -7.35 -5.93 2.31
C LEU A 137 -7.93 -4.71 1.60
#